data_AF-A0A699VZ35-F1
#
_entry.id   AF-A0A699VZ35-F1
#
_cell.length_a   1.000
_cell.length_b   1.000
_cell.length_c   1.000
_cell.angle_alpha   90.00
_cell.angle_beta   90.00
_cell.angle_gamma   90.00
#
_symmetry.space_group_name_H-M   'P 1'
#
loop_
_entity.id
_entity.type
_entity.pdbx_description
1 polymer ?
#
loop_
_entity_poly.entity_id
_entity_poly.type
_entity_poly.pdbx_seq_one_letter_code
_entity_poly.pdbx_strand_id
1 'polypeptide(L)'
;MTNYGVTHHLATAYHNQTSGQVEVSNRGLKRILERTVGENRASWSNKLDDALWAFRTAFKTPMGCTPYKLVYGKSCHLPIELEHKAYWALKHANFDLKTAGDHRKL
;
A
#
# COMPACT_ATOMS: atom_id res chain seq x y z
N MET A 1 -12.58 32.43 -7.92
CA MET A 1 -11.92 31.12 -7.66
C MET A 1 -11.29 30.63 -8.96
N THR A 2 -10.28 31.34 -9.46
CA THR A 2 -9.67 31.07 -10.79
C THR A 2 -8.15 31.13 -10.75
N ASN A 3 -7.56 31.37 -9.58
CA ASN A 3 -6.13 31.68 -9.42
C ASN A 3 -5.19 30.50 -9.74
N TYR A 4 -5.74 29.29 -9.93
CA TYR A 4 -4.97 28.08 -10.24
C TYR A 4 -5.50 27.32 -11.48
N GLY A 5 -6.43 27.91 -12.25
CA GLY A 5 -7.02 27.24 -13.41
C GLY A 5 -7.85 25.98 -13.07
N VAL A 6 -8.29 25.83 -11.82
CA VAL A 6 -9.08 24.67 -11.37
C VAL A 6 -10.57 24.94 -11.55
N THR A 7 -11.25 24.07 -12.30
CA THR A 7 -12.71 24.04 -12.39
C THR A 7 -13.29 23.23 -11.23
N HIS A 8 -14.07 23.88 -10.37
CA HIS A 8 -14.72 23.20 -9.26
C HIS A 8 -16.03 22.54 -9.72
N HIS A 9 -16.08 21.20 -9.63
CA HIS A 9 -17.32 20.45 -9.81
C HIS A 9 -17.92 20.14 -8.44
N LEU A 10 -19.18 20.54 -8.24
CA LEU A 10 -19.90 20.36 -6.99
C LEU A 10 -20.97 19.29 -7.17
N ALA A 11 -21.08 18.40 -6.18
CA ALA A 11 -22.19 17.47 -6.06
C ALA A 11 -23.37 18.14 -5.33
N THR A 12 -24.59 17.70 -5.62
CA THR A 12 -25.79 18.12 -4.90
C THR A 12 -25.69 17.68 -3.44
N ALA A 13 -26.18 18.52 -2.51
CA ALA A 13 -26.23 18.17 -1.10
C ALA A 13 -26.98 16.85 -0.88
N TYR A 14 -26.53 16.06 0.10
CA TYR A 14 -27.10 14.75 0.48
C TYR A 14 -27.15 13.71 -0.66
N HIS A 15 -26.42 13.92 -1.76
CA HIS A 15 -26.32 12.96 -2.85
C HIS A 15 -24.93 12.30 -2.87
N ASN A 16 -24.74 11.36 -1.93
CA ASN A 16 -23.51 10.57 -1.73
C ASN A 16 -23.03 9.84 -3.01
N GLN A 17 -23.97 9.36 -3.83
CA GLN A 17 -23.70 8.54 -5.00
C GLN A 17 -22.91 9.27 -6.10
N THR A 18 -22.95 10.61 -6.17
CA THR A 18 -22.18 11.41 -7.13
C THR A 18 -20.66 11.29 -6.92
N SER A 19 -20.22 10.97 -5.70
CA SER A 19 -18.78 10.87 -5.36
C SER A 19 -18.41 9.47 -4.85
N GLY A 20 -19.06 8.43 -5.38
CA GLY A 20 -18.93 7.05 -4.86
C GLY A 20 -17.48 6.53 -4.78
N GLN A 21 -16.60 6.92 -5.72
CA GLN A 21 -15.18 6.54 -5.66
C GLN A 21 -14.46 7.11 -4.43
N VAL A 22 -14.75 8.37 -4.08
CA VAL A 22 -14.21 9.03 -2.89
C VAL A 22 -14.74 8.36 -1.64
N GLU A 23 -16.03 8.01 -1.62
CA GLU A 23 -16.64 7.34 -0.46
C GLU A 23 -16.05 5.96 -0.18
N VAL A 24 -15.89 5.14 -1.22
CA VAL A 24 -15.28 3.81 -1.11
C VAL A 24 -13.83 3.93 -0.61
N SER A 25 -13.07 4.89 -1.16
CA SER A 25 -11.69 5.13 -0.75
C SER A 25 -11.59 5.60 0.70
N ASN A 26 -12.44 6.55 1.10
CA ASN A 26 -12.52 7.05 2.47
C ASN A 26 -12.92 5.95 3.47
N ARG A 27 -13.85 5.06 3.10
CA ARG A 27 -14.21 3.91 3.92
C ARG A 27 -13.02 2.96 4.11
N GLY A 28 -12.23 2.74 3.06
CA GLY A 28 -10.99 1.96 3.15
C GLY A 28 -9.95 2.57 4.09
N LEU A 29 -9.70 3.88 3.97
CA LEU A 29 -8.76 4.60 4.84
C LEU A 29 -9.20 4.62 6.30
N LYS A 30 -10.49 4.85 6.57
CA LYS A 30 -11.05 4.80 7.92
C LYS A 30 -10.84 3.44 8.58
N ARG A 31 -11.06 2.33 7.85
CA ARG A 31 -10.81 0.97 8.37
C ARG A 31 -9.34 0.72 8.71
N ILE A 32 -8.40 1.29 7.95
CA ILE A 32 -6.96 1.17 8.26
C ILE A 32 -6.66 1.96 9.54
N LEU A 33 -7.13 3.21 9.62
CA LEU A 33 -6.94 4.06 10.79
C LEU A 33 -7.55 3.47 12.06
N GLU A 34 -8.77 2.94 11.98
CA GLU A 34 -9.45 2.27 13.09
C GLU A 34 -8.59 1.13 13.66
N ARG A 35 -7.88 0.39 12.82
CA ARG A 35 -7.00 -0.71 13.24
C ARG A 35 -5.67 -0.21 13.79
N THR A 36 -5.09 0.85 13.23
CA THR A 36 -3.76 1.35 13.62
C THR A 36 -3.78 2.24 14.86
N VAL A 37 -4.89 2.95 15.08
CA VAL A 37 -5.03 3.92 16.19
C VAL A 37 -5.50 3.25 17.48
N GLY A 38 -6.15 2.08 17.37
CA GLY A 38 -6.61 1.31 18.53
C GLY A 38 -7.55 2.11 19.42
N GLU A 39 -7.33 2.06 20.73
CA GLU A 39 -8.16 2.74 21.74
C GLU A 39 -7.94 4.26 21.76
N ASN A 40 -6.73 4.74 21.45
CA ASN A 40 -6.40 6.16 21.53
C ASN A 40 -6.74 6.92 20.23
N ARG A 41 -8.04 7.13 20.01
CA ARG A 41 -8.60 7.80 18.82
C ARG A 41 -8.05 9.21 18.55
N ALA A 42 -7.48 9.89 19.55
CA ALA A 42 -6.91 11.22 19.37
C ALA A 42 -5.61 11.24 18.56
N SER A 43 -4.92 10.09 18.44
CA SER A 43 -3.62 9.97 17.78
C SER A 43 -3.69 9.67 16.27
N TRP A 44 -4.87 9.79 15.65
CA TRP A 44 -5.10 9.41 14.25
C TRP A 44 -4.23 10.18 13.25
N SER A 45 -3.96 11.46 13.49
CA SER A 45 -3.14 12.30 12.61
C SER A 45 -1.71 11.75 12.49
N ASN A 46 -1.15 11.26 13.59
CA ASN A 46 0.19 10.67 13.63
C ASN A 46 0.29 9.35 12.85
N LYS A 47 -0.84 8.69 12.60
CA LYS A 47 -0.94 7.42 11.84
C LYS A 47 -1.46 7.62 10.42
N LEU A 48 -1.75 8.85 10.02
CA LEU A 48 -2.34 9.14 8.72
C LEU A 48 -1.38 8.81 7.58
N ASP A 49 -0.09 9.14 7.71
CA ASP A 49 0.90 8.87 6.66
C ASP A 49 1.08 7.36 6.45
N ASP A 50 1.24 6.60 7.54
CA ASP A 50 1.29 5.13 7.52
C ASP A 50 0.04 4.53 6.86
N ALA A 51 -1.14 5.04 7.21
CA ALA A 51 -2.41 4.57 6.66
C ALA A 51 -2.56 4.87 5.16
N LEU A 52 -2.14 6.06 4.73
CA LEU A 52 -2.11 6.44 3.31
C LEU A 52 -1.11 5.59 2.54
N TRP A 53 0.06 5.33 3.11
CA TRP A 53 1.07 4.46 2.53
C TRP A 53 0.52 3.05 2.31
N ALA A 54 -0.02 2.43 3.36
CA ALA A 54 -0.65 1.12 3.29
C ALA A 54 -1.79 1.08 2.25
N PHE A 55 -2.62 2.12 2.18
CA PHE A 55 -3.70 2.18 1.21
C PHE A 55 -3.19 2.24 -0.24
N ARG A 56 -2.12 2.99 -0.49
CA ARG A 56 -1.52 3.18 -1.82
C ARG A 56 -0.77 1.95 -2.32
N THR A 57 -0.15 1.20 -1.41
CA THR A 57 0.64 0.01 -1.75
C THR A 57 -0.18 -1.27 -1.76
N ALA A 58 -1.33 -1.31 -1.08
CA ALA A 58 -2.22 -2.46 -1.12
C ALA A 58 -2.85 -2.69 -2.50
N PHE A 59 -2.83 -3.94 -2.95
CA PHE A 59 -3.48 -4.36 -4.19
C PHE A 59 -5.00 -4.19 -4.08
N LYS A 60 -5.63 -3.64 -5.11
CA LYS A 60 -7.09 -3.47 -5.19
C LYS A 60 -7.62 -4.38 -6.28
N THR A 61 -8.30 -5.45 -5.88
CA THR A 61 -8.88 -6.43 -6.82
C THR A 61 -9.73 -5.81 -7.93
N PRO A 62 -10.62 -4.83 -7.66
CA PRO A 62 -11.41 -4.21 -8.73
C PRO A 62 -10.57 -3.43 -9.75
N MET A 63 -9.37 -2.97 -9.37
CA MET A 63 -8.46 -2.24 -10.25
C MET A 63 -7.36 -3.13 -10.85
N GLY A 64 -7.22 -4.38 -10.41
CA GLY A 64 -6.17 -5.29 -10.83
C GLY A 64 -4.73 -4.81 -10.52
N CYS A 65 -4.56 -3.77 -9.71
CA CYS A 65 -3.27 -3.19 -9.37
C CYS A 65 -3.32 -2.40 -8.05
N THR A 66 -2.17 -1.83 -7.66
CA THR A 66 -2.07 -0.93 -6.52
C THR A 66 -2.30 0.52 -6.97
N PRO A 67 -2.92 1.39 -6.16
CA PRO A 67 -3.05 2.82 -6.49
C PRO A 67 -1.70 3.49 -6.79
N TYR A 68 -0.63 3.07 -6.12
CA TYR A 68 0.73 3.55 -6.41
C TYR A 68 1.16 3.23 -7.85
N LYS A 69 0.91 2.01 -8.32
CA LYS A 69 1.23 1.59 -9.69
C LYS A 69 0.45 2.40 -10.73
N LEU A 70 -0.80 2.77 -10.42
CA LEU A 70 -1.62 3.59 -11.30
C LEU A 70 -1.03 5.00 -11.50
N VAL A 71 -0.47 5.60 -10.44
CA VAL A 71 0.08 6.97 -10.48
C VAL A 71 1.50 6.99 -11.09
N TYR A 72 2.36 6.05 -10.70
CA TYR A 72 3.78 6.09 -11.05
C TYR A 72 4.19 5.10 -12.14
N GLY A 73 3.29 4.23 -12.60
CA GLY A 73 3.56 3.19 -13.59
C GLY A 73 4.45 2.03 -13.09
N LYS A 74 4.93 2.08 -11.84
CA LYS A 74 5.85 1.08 -11.25
C LYS A 74 5.25 0.45 -10.00
N SER A 75 5.63 -0.79 -9.71
CA SER A 75 5.32 -1.42 -8.40
C SER A 75 6.11 -0.72 -7.30
N CYS A 76 5.45 -0.46 -6.17
CA CYS A 76 6.16 -0.12 -4.94
C CYS A 76 6.81 -1.39 -4.39
N HIS A 77 8.07 -1.31 -3.97
CA HIS A 77 8.73 -2.37 -3.22
C HIS A 77 8.92 -1.88 -1.79
N LEU A 78 8.19 -2.47 -0.85
CA LEU A 78 8.46 -2.18 0.56
C LEU A 78 9.80 -2.80 0.96
N PRO A 79 10.60 -2.17 1.85
CA PRO A 79 11.85 -2.75 2.33
C PRO A 79 11.71 -4.20 2.81
N ILE A 80 10.61 -4.52 3.50
CA ILE A 80 10.30 -5.89 3.95
C ILE A 80 10.14 -6.90 2.80
N GLU A 81 9.63 -6.48 1.64
CA GLU A 81 9.52 -7.37 0.47
C GLU A 81 10.90 -7.71 -0.10
N LEU A 82 11.83 -6.74 -0.05
CA LEU A 82 13.21 -6.92 -0.49
C LEU A 82 13.97 -7.82 0.49
N GLU A 83 13.85 -7.56 1.79
CA GLU A 83 14.46 -8.37 2.85
C GLU A 83 13.95 -9.81 2.81
N HIS A 84 12.65 -10.01 2.67
CA HIS A 84 12.06 -11.35 2.55
C HIS A 84 12.56 -12.08 1.30
N LYS A 85 12.64 -11.41 0.14
CA LYS A 85 13.22 -12.01 -1.08
C LYS A 85 14.69 -12.36 -0.89
N ALA A 86 15.48 -11.50 -0.25
CA ALA A 86 16.88 -11.75 0.04
C ALA A 86 17.06 -12.93 1.01
N TYR A 87 16.24 -13.00 2.06
CA TYR A 87 16.21 -14.11 3.00
C TYR A 87 15.88 -15.45 2.31
N TRP A 88 14.86 -15.46 1.45
CA TRP A 88 14.53 -16.66 0.67
C TRP A 88 15.65 -17.06 -0.30
N ALA A 89 16.27 -16.10 -0.97
CA ALA A 89 17.43 -16.38 -1.83
C ALA A 89 18.59 -16.99 -1.03
N LEU A 90 18.90 -16.45 0.16
CA LEU A 90 19.91 -17.00 1.06
C LEU A 90 19.55 -18.43 1.52
N LYS A 91 18.29 -18.66 1.89
CA LYS A 91 17.80 -19.98 2.31
C LYS A 91 17.90 -21.01 1.18
N HIS A 92 17.59 -20.61 -0.06
CA HIS A 92 17.77 -21.46 -1.24
C HIS A 92 19.25 -21.74 -1.52
N ALA A 93 20.12 -20.73 -1.47
CA ALA A 93 21.56 -20.92 -1.67
C ALA A 93 22.19 -21.83 -0.60
N ASN A 94 21.72 -21.76 0.64
CA ASN A 94 22.19 -22.60 1.75
C ASN A 94 21.60 -24.01 1.77
N PHE A 95 20.63 -24.33 0.90
CA PHE A 95 20.04 -25.68 0.83
C PHE A 95 21.02 -26.70 0.21
N ASP A 96 21.99 -26.24 -0.57
CA ASP A 96 22.99 -27.06 -1.25
C ASP A 96 24.32 -27.20 -0.49
N LEU A 97 24.38 -26.87 0.81
CA LEU A 97 25.64 -26.87 1.56
C LEU A 97 26.31 -28.26 1.63
N LYS A 98 25.51 -29.34 1.68
CA LYS A 98 26.02 -30.73 1.63
C LYS A 98 26.57 -31.06 0.24
N THR A 99 25.79 -30.82 -0.81
CA THR A 99 26.16 -31.04 -2.20
C THR A 99 27.42 -30.23 -2.57
N ALA A 100 27.48 -28.95 -2.21
CA ALA A 100 28.62 -28.08 -2.44
C ALA A 100 29.86 -28.45 -1.61
N GLY A 101 29.67 -28.99 -0.40
CA GLY A 101 30.75 -29.55 0.43
C GLY A 101 31.35 -30.82 -0.15
N ASP A 102 30.51 -31.68 -0.74
CA ASP A 102 30.95 -32.91 -1.40
C ASP A 102 31.66 -32.61 -2.74
N HIS A 103 31.21 -31.59 -3.49
CA HIS A 103 31.91 -31.12 -4.70
C HIS A 103 33.23 -30.38 -4.43
N ARG A 104 33.41 -29.77 -3.25
CA ARG A 104 34.67 -29.11 -2.83
C ARG A 104 35.72 -30.07 -2.27
N LYS A 105 35.38 -31.33 -2.04
CA LYS A 105 36.29 -32.37 -1.54
C LYS A 105 36.99 -33.19 -2.64
N LEU A 106 36.83 -32.81 -3.91
CA LEU A 106 37.61 -33.33 -5.04
C LEU A 106 38.85 -32.47 -5.28
#